data_AF-A0A6A7C9R7-F1
#
_entry.id   AF-A0A6A7C9R7-F1
#
_cell.length_a   1.000
_cell.length_b   1.000
_cell.length_c   1.000
_cell.angle_alpha   90.00
_cell.angle_beta   90.00
_cell.angle_gamma   90.00
#
_symmetry.space_group_name_H-M   'P 1'
#
loop_
_entity.id
_entity.type
_entity.pdbx_description
1 polymer ?
#
loop_
_entity_poly.entity_id
_entity_poly.type
_entity_poly.pdbx_seq_one_letter_code
_entity_poly.pdbx_strand_id
1 'polypeptide(L)'
;MATAVLCVKPFSDADEVNNHPRKARGPTIEWTKNDDFWTRRIGQRWAKHLGLDPPFEEYRLDNLPTGYAGYVRPKIYGDPSSVRLNYLYGHPSGSRYNSGESFWPHFVWLQEGMEGECECKLCGKGKSKKSTPMVWEEGQDEEDAIDDEEEEVGEGVIPINSFSDGD
;
A
#
# COMPACT_ATOMS: atom_id res chain seq x y z
N MET A 1 22.31 -3.25 -22.17
CA MET A 1 21.98 -2.73 -20.83
C MET A 1 22.49 -3.72 -19.80
N ALA A 2 23.26 -3.29 -18.80
CA ALA A 2 23.80 -4.17 -17.77
C ALA A 2 22.72 -4.39 -16.69
N THR A 3 22.31 -5.65 -16.49
CA THR A 3 21.28 -6.02 -15.51
C THR A 3 21.91 -6.76 -14.35
N ALA A 4 21.69 -6.30 -13.12
CA ALA A 4 22.07 -7.02 -11.91
C ALA A 4 20.90 -7.85 -11.38
N VAL A 5 21.22 -9.07 -10.94
CA VAL A 5 20.27 -10.00 -10.33
C VAL A 5 20.54 -10.06 -8.84
N LEU A 6 19.54 -9.75 -8.03
CA LEU A 6 19.61 -9.79 -6.57
C LEU A 6 19.01 -11.10 -6.06
N CYS A 7 19.80 -11.86 -5.30
CA CYS A 7 19.33 -13.06 -4.64
C CYS A 7 18.40 -12.70 -3.48
N VAL A 8 17.33 -13.46 -3.35
CA VAL A 8 16.30 -13.29 -2.34
C VAL A 8 16.49 -14.39 -1.29
N LYS A 9 16.32 -14.07 0.00
CA LYS A 9 16.34 -15.12 1.04
C LYS A 9 15.17 -16.09 0.81
N PRO A 10 15.32 -17.37 1.19
CA PRO A 10 14.31 -18.40 0.92
C PRO A 10 13.04 -18.30 1.79
N PHE A 11 12.92 -17.25 2.61
CA PHE A 11 11.76 -17.05 3.48
C PHE A 11 10.52 -16.69 2.66
N SER A 12 9.44 -17.42 2.92
CA SER A 12 8.14 -17.13 2.36
C SER A 12 7.03 -17.53 3.32
N ASP A 13 6.03 -16.66 3.42
CA ASP A 13 4.75 -16.89 4.10
C ASP A 13 3.64 -17.27 3.11
N ALA A 14 3.99 -17.55 1.85
CA ALA A 14 3.00 -17.72 0.82
C ALA A 14 2.15 -18.99 1.03
N ASP A 15 0.85 -18.84 0.82
CA ASP A 15 -0.07 -19.96 0.72
C ASP A 15 -0.21 -20.36 -0.75
N GLU A 16 0.24 -21.58 -1.10
CA GLU A 16 0.15 -22.12 -2.46
C GLU A 16 -1.30 -22.14 -3.00
N VAL A 17 -2.30 -22.17 -2.11
CA VAL A 17 -3.72 -22.14 -2.48
C VAL A 17 -4.15 -20.75 -2.98
N ASN A 18 -3.41 -19.70 -2.62
CA ASN A 18 -3.73 -18.31 -2.94
C ASN A 18 -2.77 -17.69 -3.96
N ASN A 19 -1.93 -18.50 -4.62
CA ASN A 19 -0.94 -18.05 -5.61
C ASN A 19 -1.50 -17.85 -7.03
N HIS A 20 -2.82 -17.97 -7.22
CA HIS A 20 -3.45 -17.85 -8.52
C HIS A 20 -4.78 -17.10 -8.44
N PRO A 21 -5.22 -16.44 -9.53
CA PRO A 21 -6.55 -15.86 -9.59
C PRO A 21 -7.60 -16.95 -9.40
N ARG A 22 -8.58 -16.68 -8.52
CA ARG A 22 -9.76 -17.54 -8.38
C ARG A 22 -10.69 -17.36 -9.58
N LYS A 23 -11.35 -18.44 -10.01
CA LYS A 23 -12.35 -18.38 -11.10
C LYS A 23 -13.46 -17.39 -10.69
N ALA A 24 -13.57 -16.29 -11.44
CA ALA A 24 -14.62 -15.30 -11.21
C ALA A 24 -15.97 -15.84 -11.74
N ARG A 25 -17.06 -15.49 -11.05
CA ARG A 25 -18.43 -15.65 -11.59
C ARG A 25 -18.66 -14.49 -12.58
N GLY A 26 -18.21 -14.63 -13.82
CA GLY A 26 -18.29 -13.56 -14.82
C GLY A 26 -17.59 -13.92 -16.14
N PRO A 27 -17.52 -12.97 -17.10
CA PRO A 27 -16.84 -13.21 -18.37
C PRO A 27 -15.39 -13.63 -18.12
N THR A 28 -14.90 -14.56 -18.95
CA THR A 28 -13.54 -15.10 -18.86
C THR A 28 -12.54 -13.97 -19.05
N ILE A 29 -11.93 -13.54 -17.95
CA ILE A 29 -10.82 -12.59 -17.97
C ILE A 29 -9.56 -13.41 -18.27
N GLU A 30 -8.86 -13.08 -19.34
CA GLU A 30 -7.56 -13.67 -19.61
C GLU A 30 -6.54 -13.13 -18.59
N TRP A 31 -5.95 -14.04 -17.82
CA TRP A 31 -4.88 -13.75 -16.89
C TRP A 31 -3.57 -14.26 -17.49
N THR A 32 -2.61 -13.37 -17.68
CA THR A 32 -1.28 -13.75 -18.16
C THR A 32 -0.32 -13.71 -16.98
N LYS A 33 0.48 -14.76 -16.79
CA LYS A 33 1.53 -14.77 -15.77
C LYS A 33 2.62 -13.76 -16.16
N ASN A 34 3.01 -12.90 -15.23
CA ASN A 34 3.98 -11.82 -15.47
C ASN A 34 4.81 -11.55 -14.20
N ASP A 35 5.72 -12.48 -13.89
CA ASP A 35 6.60 -12.36 -12.73
C ASP A 35 7.71 -11.32 -12.96
N ASP A 36 8.18 -11.15 -14.21
CA ASP A 36 9.25 -10.21 -14.59
C ASP A 36 8.94 -8.77 -14.18
N PHE A 37 7.68 -8.34 -14.35
CA PHE A 37 7.25 -7.03 -13.89
C PHE A 37 7.50 -6.82 -12.40
N TRP A 38 7.22 -7.84 -11.58
CA TRP A 38 7.35 -7.75 -10.13
C TRP A 38 8.81 -7.86 -9.69
N THR A 39 9.58 -8.81 -10.26
CA THR A 39 11.00 -8.96 -9.92
C THR A 39 11.81 -7.70 -10.24
N ARG A 40 11.51 -7.02 -11.36
CA ARG A 40 12.14 -5.73 -11.71
C ARG A 40 11.71 -4.60 -10.79
N ARG A 41 10.40 -4.45 -10.53
CA ARG A 41 9.87 -3.39 -9.67
C ARG A 41 10.38 -3.48 -8.24
N ILE A 42 10.42 -4.69 -7.68
CA ILE A 42 10.91 -4.92 -6.32
C ILE A 42 12.44 -4.87 -6.29
N GLY A 43 13.11 -5.47 -7.28
CA GLY A 43 14.58 -5.48 -7.39
C GLY A 43 15.17 -4.08 -7.42
N GLN A 44 14.60 -3.17 -8.21
CA GLN A 44 15.03 -1.78 -8.26
C GLN A 44 14.89 -1.07 -6.90
N ARG A 45 13.83 -1.38 -6.16
CA ARG A 45 13.61 -0.78 -4.83
C ARG A 45 14.51 -1.42 -3.77
N TRP A 46 14.79 -2.72 -3.89
CA TRP A 46 15.71 -3.46 -3.04
C TRP A 46 17.14 -2.98 -3.18
N ALA A 47 17.62 -2.76 -4.40
CA ALA A 47 18.93 -2.16 -4.64
C ALA A 47 19.07 -0.79 -3.96
N LYS A 48 18.04 0.06 -4.09
CA LYS A 48 18.00 1.38 -3.43
C LYS A 48 18.02 1.27 -1.91
N HIS A 49 17.29 0.31 -1.35
CA HIS A 49 17.25 0.09 0.09
C HIS A 49 18.59 -0.40 0.65
N LEU A 50 19.30 -1.23 -0.10
CA LEU A 50 20.66 -1.69 0.25
C LEU A 50 21.74 -0.62 0.06
N GLY A 51 21.39 0.56 -0.47
CA GLY A 51 22.37 1.61 -0.78
C GLY A 51 23.36 1.20 -1.87
N LEU A 52 22.99 0.27 -2.75
CA LEU A 52 23.81 -0.08 -3.90
C LEU A 52 23.79 1.11 -4.87
N ASP A 53 24.90 1.84 -4.95
CA ASP A 53 25.17 2.76 -6.06
C ASP A 53 24.92 2.01 -7.38
N PRO A 54 24.40 2.63 -8.44
CA PRO A 54 24.09 1.92 -9.68
C PRO A 54 25.29 1.88 -10.64
N PRO A 55 26.13 0.82 -10.67
CA PRO A 55 26.90 0.50 -11.87
C PRO A 55 26.02 -0.19 -12.93
N PHE A 56 24.79 -0.60 -12.57
CA PHE A 56 23.83 -1.26 -13.43
C PHE A 56 22.63 -0.36 -13.74
N GLU A 57 22.13 -0.46 -14.97
CA GLU A 57 20.98 0.30 -15.47
C GLU A 57 19.66 -0.27 -14.94
N GLU A 58 19.63 -1.59 -14.66
CA GLU A 58 18.47 -2.27 -14.10
C GLU A 58 18.84 -3.29 -13.02
N TYR A 59 18.06 -3.31 -11.95
CA TYR A 59 18.10 -4.34 -10.92
C TYR A 59 16.83 -5.18 -10.95
N ARG A 60 16.98 -6.50 -10.97
CA ARG A 60 15.87 -7.45 -10.83
C ARG A 60 16.15 -8.45 -9.72
N LEU A 61 15.10 -8.96 -9.09
CA LEU A 61 15.23 -10.15 -8.25
C LEU A 61 15.47 -11.38 -9.12
N ASP A 62 16.18 -12.36 -8.58
CA ASP A 62 16.37 -13.67 -9.22
C ASP A 62 15.01 -14.37 -9.42
N ASN A 63 14.23 -14.43 -8.34
CA ASN A 63 12.90 -15.02 -8.32
C ASN A 63 11.99 -14.24 -7.37
N LEU A 64 10.67 -14.37 -7.54
CA LEU A 64 9.74 -13.93 -6.49
C LEU A 64 9.90 -14.83 -5.25
N PRO A 65 9.59 -14.33 -4.04
CA PRO A 65 9.55 -15.18 -2.86
C PRO A 65 8.67 -16.41 -3.12
N THR A 66 9.10 -17.57 -2.63
CA THR A 66 8.47 -18.87 -2.90
C THR A 66 6.96 -18.82 -2.74
N GLY A 67 6.17 -19.27 -3.73
CA GLY A 67 4.70 -19.27 -3.63
C GLY A 67 4.01 -17.93 -3.91
N TYR A 68 4.77 -16.85 -4.18
CA TYR A 68 4.23 -15.64 -4.80
C TYR A 68 4.23 -15.75 -6.31
N ALA A 69 3.19 -15.21 -6.95
CA ALA A 69 3.07 -15.20 -8.41
C ALA A 69 2.39 -13.92 -8.93
N GLY A 70 2.98 -13.35 -9.98
CA GLY A 70 2.51 -12.15 -10.64
C GLY A 70 1.57 -12.48 -11.79
N TYR A 71 0.44 -11.79 -11.86
CA TYR A 71 -0.48 -11.89 -12.98
C TYR A 71 -0.90 -10.53 -13.49
N VAL A 72 -1.07 -10.43 -14.80
CA VAL A 72 -1.62 -9.26 -15.46
C VAL A 72 -2.98 -9.61 -16.06
N ARG A 73 -3.90 -8.65 -16.01
CA ARG A 73 -5.15 -8.71 -16.75
C ARG A 73 -5.43 -7.41 -17.51
N PRO A 74 -6.14 -7.48 -18.65
CA PRO A 74 -6.67 -6.29 -19.30
C PRO A 74 -7.76 -5.61 -18.44
N LYS A 75 -7.90 -4.30 -18.56
CA LYS A 75 -9.01 -3.55 -17.97
C LYS A 75 -10.27 -3.78 -18.81
N ILE A 76 -11.34 -4.28 -18.18
CA ILE A 76 -12.58 -4.69 -18.86
C ILE A 76 -13.52 -3.51 -19.12
N TYR A 77 -13.36 -2.41 -18.39
CA TYR A 77 -14.20 -1.22 -18.49
C TYR A 77 -13.36 -0.02 -18.98
N GLY A 78 -13.69 0.51 -20.16
CA GLY A 78 -13.00 1.64 -20.82
C GLY A 78 -12.31 1.24 -22.12
N ASP A 79 -11.50 2.15 -22.69
CA ASP A 79 -10.72 1.89 -23.90
C ASP A 79 -9.88 0.60 -23.79
N PRO A 80 -10.04 -0.36 -24.71
CA PRO A 80 -9.37 -1.66 -24.66
C PRO A 80 -7.85 -1.59 -24.91
N SER A 81 -7.31 -0.40 -25.24
CA SER A 81 -5.98 -0.27 -25.84
C SER A 81 -4.81 -0.03 -24.89
N SER A 82 -4.97 0.24 -23.58
CA SER A 82 -3.83 0.87 -22.88
C SER A 82 -3.58 0.56 -21.41
N VAL A 83 -4.53 0.02 -20.64
CA VAL A 83 -4.29 -0.16 -19.19
C VAL A 83 -4.29 -1.63 -18.79
N ARG A 84 -3.09 -2.17 -18.59
CA ARG A 84 -2.84 -3.49 -17.99
C ARG A 84 -2.77 -3.36 -16.46
N LEU A 85 -3.53 -4.19 -15.75
CA LEU A 85 -3.53 -4.22 -14.28
C LEU A 85 -2.68 -5.39 -13.79
N ASN A 86 -1.58 -5.09 -13.12
CA ASN A 86 -0.69 -6.09 -12.52
C ASN A 86 -1.11 -6.39 -11.09
N TYR A 87 -1.15 -7.66 -10.73
CA TYR A 87 -1.48 -8.17 -9.41
C TYR A 87 -0.45 -9.18 -8.95
N LEU A 88 -0.17 -9.19 -7.65
CA LEU A 88 0.68 -10.19 -7.01
C LEU A 88 -0.17 -11.01 -6.03
N TYR A 89 -0.14 -12.31 -6.22
CA TYR A 89 -0.85 -13.33 -5.45
C TYR A 89 0.16 -14.13 -4.59
N GLY A 90 -0.34 -14.81 -3.56
CA GLY A 90 0.47 -15.62 -2.65
C GLY A 90 0.29 -15.27 -1.17
N HIS A 91 -0.21 -14.08 -0.82
CA HIS A 91 -0.33 -13.68 0.59
C HIS A 91 -1.31 -14.60 1.37
N PRO A 92 -0.99 -15.00 2.62
CA PRO A 92 -1.78 -15.96 3.40
C PRO A 92 -3.20 -15.49 3.73
N SER A 93 -3.45 -14.18 3.74
CA SER A 93 -4.82 -13.64 3.89
C SER A 93 -5.75 -13.91 2.69
N GLY A 94 -5.24 -14.49 1.60
CA GLY A 94 -5.98 -14.70 0.35
C GLY A 94 -6.25 -13.42 -0.45
N SER A 95 -5.76 -12.28 0.02
CA SER A 95 -5.79 -11.02 -0.70
C SER A 95 -4.58 -10.87 -1.62
N ARG A 96 -4.64 -9.89 -2.53
CA ARG A 96 -3.61 -9.63 -3.55
C ARG A 96 -3.10 -8.21 -3.48
N TYR A 97 -1.85 -8.01 -3.87
CA TYR A 97 -1.27 -6.67 -4.03
C TYR A 97 -1.50 -6.16 -5.46
N ASN A 98 -1.63 -4.85 -5.60
CA ASN A 98 -1.86 -4.17 -6.89
C ASN A 98 -0.70 -3.24 -7.30
N SER A 99 0.26 -3.00 -6.41
CA SER A 99 1.44 -2.19 -6.68
C SER A 99 2.66 -2.70 -5.91
N GLY A 100 3.87 -2.44 -6.45
CA GLY A 100 5.13 -2.74 -5.76
C GLY A 100 5.27 -2.00 -4.42
N GLU A 101 4.69 -0.80 -4.31
CA GLU A 101 4.65 -0.04 -3.05
C GLU A 101 3.84 -0.74 -1.96
N SER A 102 2.69 -1.32 -2.32
CA SER A 102 1.84 -2.02 -1.35
C SER A 102 2.48 -3.32 -0.84
N PHE A 103 3.30 -3.97 -1.68
CA PHE A 103 4.01 -5.20 -1.34
C PHE A 103 5.33 -4.95 -0.60
N TRP A 104 5.96 -3.78 -0.81
CA TRP A 104 7.26 -3.45 -0.25
C TRP A 104 7.45 -3.73 1.26
N PRO A 105 6.58 -3.25 2.18
CA PRO A 105 6.77 -3.52 3.61
C PRO A 105 6.72 -5.02 3.93
N HIS A 106 5.91 -5.78 3.18
CA HIS A 106 5.85 -7.25 3.31
C HIS A 106 7.14 -7.90 2.83
N PHE A 107 7.67 -7.44 1.69
CA PHE A 107 8.92 -7.95 1.13
C PHE A 107 10.11 -7.74 2.06
N VAL A 108 10.23 -6.55 2.66
CA VAL A 108 11.30 -6.25 3.63
C VAL A 108 11.21 -7.19 4.83
N TRP A 109 10.00 -7.34 5.41
CA TRP A 109 9.76 -8.27 6.51
C TRP A 109 10.13 -9.72 6.16
N LEU A 110 9.84 -10.17 4.92
CA LEU A 110 10.29 -11.47 4.43
C LEU A 110 11.83 -11.56 4.36
N GLN A 111 12.51 -10.52 3.89
CA GLN A 111 13.98 -10.48 3.86
C GLN A 111 14.61 -10.40 5.25
N GLU A 112 13.90 -9.88 6.24
CA GLU A 112 14.35 -9.82 7.63
C GLU A 112 14.16 -11.16 8.37
N GLY A 113 13.55 -12.16 7.72
CA GLY A 113 13.35 -13.48 8.32
C GLY A 113 12.01 -13.62 9.04
N MET A 114 11.03 -12.78 8.70
CA MET A 114 9.68 -12.79 9.28
C MET A 114 9.69 -12.49 10.79
N GLU A 115 10.68 -11.75 11.27
CA GLU A 115 10.78 -11.35 12.66
C GLU A 115 9.86 -10.17 12.96
N GLY A 116 9.07 -10.28 14.04
CA GLY A 116 8.16 -9.20 14.47
C GLY A 116 6.82 -9.13 13.74
N GLU A 117 6.09 -8.03 13.96
CA GLU A 117 4.77 -7.80 13.36
C GLU A 117 4.91 -7.13 11.99
N CYS A 118 4.31 -7.72 10.95
CA CYS A 118 4.36 -7.15 9.61
C CYS A 118 3.39 -5.95 9.48
N GLU A 119 3.92 -4.81 9.07
CA GLU A 119 3.17 -3.56 8.88
C GLU A 119 2.48 -3.47 7.50
N CYS A 120 2.45 -4.57 6.75
CA CYS A 120 1.84 -4.59 5.43
C CYS A 120 0.32 -4.34 5.52
N LYS A 121 -0.26 -3.68 4.50
CA LYS A 121 -1.70 -3.37 4.44
C LYS A 121 -2.60 -4.61 4.55
N LEU A 122 -2.12 -5.77 4.08
CA LEU A 122 -2.88 -7.03 4.12
C LEU A 122 -2.78 -7.73 5.48
N CYS A 123 -1.65 -7.56 6.17
CA CYS A 123 -1.32 -8.10 7.48
C CYS A 123 -2.09 -7.33 8.57
N GLY A 124 -2.02 -5.99 8.53
CA GLY A 124 -2.72 -5.12 9.47
C GLY A 124 -4.25 -5.15 9.36
N LYS A 125 -4.79 -5.51 8.19
CA LYS A 125 -6.25 -5.63 7.97
C LYS A 125 -6.90 -6.80 8.71
N GLY A 126 -6.13 -7.79 9.16
CA GLY A 126 -6.63 -8.89 9.98
C GLY A 126 -7.04 -8.48 11.40
N LYS A 127 -6.60 -7.29 11.86
CA LYS A 127 -7.12 -6.66 13.06
C LYS A 127 -8.39 -5.88 12.68
N SER A 128 -9.46 -6.59 12.32
CA SER A 128 -10.79 -5.97 12.33
C SER A 128 -10.97 -5.38 13.72
N LYS A 129 -10.97 -4.04 13.84
CA LYS A 129 -11.44 -3.36 15.04
C LYS A 129 -12.76 -4.04 15.38
N LYS A 130 -12.81 -4.78 16.50
CA LYS A 130 -14.08 -5.25 17.02
C LYS A 130 -14.92 -3.99 17.10
N SER A 131 -15.92 -3.88 16.24
CA SER A 131 -16.86 -2.78 16.29
C SER A 131 -17.40 -2.80 17.70
N THR A 132 -16.99 -1.83 18.51
CA THR A 132 -17.66 -1.57 19.78
C THR A 132 -19.15 -1.47 19.43
N PRO A 133 -20.04 -2.25 20.07
CA PRO A 133 -21.45 -2.11 19.81
C PRO A 133 -21.80 -0.64 20.07
N MET A 134 -22.33 0.02 19.05
CA MET A 134 -22.85 1.37 19.15
C MET A 134 -24.04 1.29 20.10
N VAL A 135 -23.82 1.67 21.36
CA VAL A 135 -24.90 1.96 22.30
C VAL A 135 -25.45 3.30 21.86
N TRP A 136 -26.70 3.30 21.42
CA TRP A 136 -27.45 4.51 21.16
C TRP A 136 -28.07 4.87 22.51
N GLU A 137 -27.50 5.86 23.20
CA GLU A 137 -28.17 6.47 24.36
C GLU A 137 -29.35 7.28 23.82
N GLU A 138 -30.56 6.83 24.16
CA GLU A 138 -31.81 7.56 23.95
C GLU A 138 -31.78 8.87 24.73
N GLY A 139 -32.44 9.88 24.15
CA GLY A 139 -32.33 11.29 24.49
C GLY A 139 -32.47 11.67 25.96
N GLN A 140 -31.86 12.81 26.29
CA GLN A 140 -32.34 13.75 27.29
C GLN A 140 -31.97 15.17 26.86
N ASP A 141 -32.92 15.76 26.14
CA ASP A 141 -33.36 17.14 26.22
C ASP A 141 -33.33 17.67 27.67
N GLU A 142 -32.48 18.67 27.93
CA GLU A 142 -32.60 19.57 29.09
C GLU A 142 -32.10 20.98 28.68
N GLU A 143 -33.09 21.78 28.31
CA GLU A 143 -33.27 23.22 28.54
C GLU A 143 -32.08 24.19 28.54
N ASP A 144 -32.11 25.03 27.50
CA ASP A 144 -31.46 26.33 27.38
C ASP A 144 -31.85 27.28 28.53
N ALA A 145 -30.87 27.61 29.39
CA ALA A 145 -30.87 28.84 30.17
C ALA A 145 -29.76 29.75 29.61
N ILE A 146 -30.16 30.67 28.75
CA ILE A 146 -29.33 31.79 28.29
C ILE A 146 -29.31 32.80 29.45
N ASP A 147 -28.16 32.92 30.11
CA ASP A 147 -27.88 34.01 31.04
C ASP A 147 -27.24 35.15 30.27
N ASP A 148 -27.88 36.31 30.39
CA ASP A 148 -27.64 37.57 29.73
C ASP A 148 -26.64 38.35 30.60
N GLU A 149 -25.37 38.42 30.21
CA GLU A 149 -24.45 39.44 30.73
C GLU A 149 -23.57 40.01 29.61
N GLU A 150 -23.86 41.28 29.33
CA GLU A 150 -23.04 42.25 28.60
C GLU A 150 -21.64 42.33 29.21
N GLU A 151 -20.59 42.48 28.39
CA GLU A 151 -19.68 43.64 28.53
C GLU A 151 -18.57 43.70 27.46
N GLU A 152 -18.38 44.93 26.98
CA GLU A 152 -17.12 45.59 26.65
C GLU A 152 -16.41 45.26 25.31
N VAL A 153 -16.63 46.20 24.39
CA VAL A 153 -15.86 46.50 23.19
C VAL A 153 -14.39 46.82 23.49
N GLY A 154 -13.48 45.97 22.99
CA GLY A 154 -12.04 46.24 22.97
C GLY A 154 -11.52 46.39 21.54
N GLU A 155 -11.36 47.63 21.07
CA GLU A 155 -10.74 47.98 19.80
C GLU A 155 -9.24 47.62 19.81
N GLY A 156 -8.88 46.52 19.15
CA GLY A 156 -7.50 46.06 18.99
C GLY A 156 -6.98 46.32 17.58
N VAL A 157 -6.35 47.47 17.39
CA VAL A 157 -5.59 47.89 16.20
C VAL A 157 -4.59 46.81 15.72
N ILE A 158 -4.65 46.50 14.42
CA ILE A 158 -3.72 45.61 13.73
C ILE A 158 -2.48 46.41 13.31
N PRO A 159 -1.26 46.11 13.80
CA PRO A 159 -0.05 46.71 13.25
C PRO A 159 0.28 46.11 11.88
N ILE A 160 0.31 46.98 10.88
CA ILE A 160 0.85 46.73 9.55
C ILE A 160 2.35 46.41 9.66
N ASN A 161 2.75 45.17 9.35
CA ASN A 161 4.16 44.84 9.22
C ASN A 161 4.74 45.58 8.01
N SER A 162 5.69 46.45 8.31
CA SER A 162 6.53 47.16 7.34
C SER A 162 7.33 46.15 6.51
N PHE A 163 7.06 46.14 5.21
CA PHE A 163 7.90 45.48 4.21
C PHE A 163 9.03 46.45 3.85
N SER A 164 10.26 46.08 4.20
CA SER A 164 11.48 46.81 3.85
C SER A 164 12.16 46.10 2.70
N ASP A 165 12.04 46.66 1.50
CA ASP A 165 12.86 46.30 0.34
C ASP A 165 14.24 46.97 0.46
N GLY A 166 15.28 46.16 0.33
CA GLY A 166 16.67 46.57 0.27
C GLY A 166 17.38 45.91 -0.92
N ASP A 167 18.19 46.74 -1.58
CA ASP A 167 19.17 46.51 -2.68
C ASP A 167 18.62 46.45 -4.12
#